data_AF-A0A1W9KRQ9-F1
#
_entry.id   AF-A0A1W9KRQ9-F1
#
_cell.length_a   1.000
_cell.length_b   1.000
_cell.length_c   1.000
_cell.angle_alpha   90.00
_cell.angle_beta   90.00
_cell.angle_gamma   90.00
#
_symmetry.space_group_name_H-M   'P 1'
#
loop_
_entity.id
_entity.type
_entity.pdbx_description
1 polymer ?
#
loop_
_entity_poly.entity_id
_entity_poly.type
_entity_poly.pdbx_seq_one_letter_code
_entity_poly.pdbx_strand_id
1 'polypeptide(L)'
;MIPYFGDDPNRRYNDDEKELNILDSGWAKLALGLRTGIRYGHKKGIVNCRSLADMKAALGVWRERFEAGDTLALLQAIQLCADENLPMPSWLAVAFSKAMTGFLQPGGAHSLDLVFSSASLPTNTPTKAAAARQDWALGVQLWGECWRYALDHTDANSLDMVLDSVLALKKWGVKKRKARELVTRIDENQAEHLHKREKQPLAQFLEKRRKA
;
A
#
# COMPACT_ATOMS: atom_id res chain seq x y z
N MET A 1 -5.49 2.63 -25.21
CA MET A 1 -5.90 4.04 -25.08
C MET A 1 -7.39 4.03 -24.80
N ILE A 2 -7.82 4.26 -23.55
CA ILE A 2 -9.25 4.33 -23.21
C ILE A 2 -9.71 5.73 -23.66
N PRO A 3 -10.74 5.86 -24.53
CA PRO A 3 -11.16 7.17 -25.01
C PRO A 3 -11.59 8.05 -23.83
N TYR A 4 -11.11 9.29 -23.81
CA TYR A 4 -11.64 10.31 -22.93
C TYR A 4 -13.02 10.71 -23.46
N PHE A 5 -14.06 10.04 -22.98
CA PHE A 5 -15.43 10.42 -23.32
C PHE A 5 -15.80 11.65 -22.47
N GLY A 6 -15.85 12.82 -23.11
CA GLY A 6 -16.49 14.03 -22.58
C GLY A 6 -18.01 13.93 -22.46
N ASP A 7 -18.54 12.71 -22.34
CA ASP A 7 -19.96 12.42 -22.17
C ASP A 7 -20.33 12.54 -20.68
N ASP A 8 -21.45 13.20 -20.41
CA ASP A 8 -22.08 13.22 -19.10
C ASP A 8 -22.35 11.79 -18.61
N PRO A 9 -21.70 11.33 -17.51
CA PRO A 9 -21.86 9.95 -17.03
C PRO A 9 -23.30 9.65 -16.59
N ASN A 10 -24.08 10.69 -16.24
CA ASN A 10 -25.49 10.53 -15.84
C ASN A 10 -26.35 9.87 -16.92
N ARG A 11 -26.00 10.04 -18.21
CA ARG A 11 -26.74 9.41 -19.32
C ARG A 11 -26.56 7.89 -19.38
N ARG A 12 -25.50 7.37 -18.77
CA ARG A 12 -25.16 5.94 -18.78
C ARG A 12 -25.55 5.23 -17.50
N TYR A 13 -25.96 6.00 -16.48
CA TYR A 13 -26.41 5.45 -15.22
C TYR A 13 -27.73 4.69 -15.39
N ASN A 14 -27.78 3.48 -14.85
CA ASN A 14 -29.06 2.82 -14.55
C ASN A 14 -29.72 3.49 -13.32
N ASP A 15 -30.90 3.02 -12.92
CA ASP A 15 -31.64 3.70 -11.84
C ASP A 15 -30.90 3.60 -10.49
N ASP A 16 -30.31 2.44 -10.16
CA ASP A 16 -29.48 2.27 -8.96
C ASP A 16 -28.25 3.20 -8.96
N GLU A 17 -27.60 3.39 -10.11
CA GLU A 17 -26.45 4.29 -10.26
C GLU A 17 -26.86 5.77 -10.15
N LYS A 18 -28.08 6.13 -10.57
CA LYS A 18 -28.63 7.48 -10.34
C LYS A 18 -28.90 7.70 -8.86
N GLU A 19 -29.46 6.72 -8.16
CA GLU A 19 -29.65 6.78 -6.71
C GLU A 19 -28.31 6.88 -5.98
N LEU A 20 -27.31 6.08 -6.37
CA LEU A 20 -25.95 6.19 -5.85
C LEU A 20 -25.36 7.57 -6.14
N ASN A 21 -25.64 8.17 -7.29
CA ASN A 21 -25.12 9.49 -7.66
C ASN A 21 -25.71 10.62 -6.81
N ILE A 22 -26.92 10.43 -6.26
CA ILE A 22 -27.51 11.34 -5.26
C ILE A 22 -26.68 11.31 -3.97
N LEU A 23 -26.23 10.13 -3.55
CA LEU A 23 -25.39 9.96 -2.35
C LEU A 23 -23.96 10.44 -2.59
N ASP A 24 -23.30 9.93 -3.63
CA ASP A 24 -21.95 10.31 -4.02
C ASP A 24 -21.69 10.00 -5.51
N SER A 25 -21.25 11.01 -6.26
CA SER A 25 -20.99 10.86 -7.70
C SER A 25 -19.82 9.92 -8.03
N GLY A 26 -18.87 9.73 -7.10
CA GLY A 26 -17.76 8.82 -7.25
C GLY A 26 -18.21 7.36 -7.15
N TRP A 27 -19.16 7.05 -6.28
CA TRP A 27 -19.72 5.70 -6.13
C TRP A 27 -20.54 5.29 -7.36
N ALA A 28 -21.31 6.22 -7.92
CA ALA A 28 -22.02 5.99 -9.18
C ALA A 28 -21.07 5.71 -10.35
N LYS A 29 -19.98 6.48 -10.47
CA LYS A 29 -18.93 6.25 -11.49
C LYS A 29 -18.23 4.91 -11.32
N LEU A 30 -17.96 4.52 -10.08
CA LEU A 30 -17.38 3.22 -9.75
C LEU A 30 -18.33 2.09 -10.18
N ALA A 31 -19.60 2.14 -9.77
CA ALA A 31 -20.61 1.15 -10.13
C ALA A 31 -20.76 1.00 -11.66
N LEU A 32 -20.85 2.14 -12.37
CA LEU A 32 -20.83 2.18 -13.83
C LEU A 32 -19.58 1.50 -14.41
N GLY A 33 -18.41 1.81 -13.85
CA GLY A 33 -17.13 1.23 -14.28
C GLY A 33 -17.04 -0.28 -14.02
N LEU A 34 -17.63 -0.78 -12.93
CA LEU A 34 -17.71 -2.22 -12.65
C LEU A 34 -18.64 -2.93 -13.62
N ARG A 35 -19.79 -2.32 -13.94
CA ARG A 35 -20.79 -2.90 -14.84
C ARG A 35 -20.36 -2.89 -16.29
N THR A 36 -19.71 -1.82 -16.74
CA THR A 36 -19.45 -1.56 -18.17
C THR A 36 -17.97 -1.59 -18.57
N GLY A 37 -17.06 -1.58 -17.59
CA GLY A 37 -15.63 -1.37 -17.82
C GLY A 37 -15.23 0.07 -18.13
N ILE A 38 -16.20 0.99 -18.28
CA ILE A 38 -15.95 2.39 -18.66
C ILE A 38 -15.72 3.23 -17.40
N ARG A 39 -14.51 3.80 -17.27
CA ARG A 39 -14.12 4.62 -16.11
C ARG A 39 -14.19 6.11 -16.44
N TYR A 40 -15.08 6.85 -15.78
CA TYR A 40 -15.29 8.29 -15.99
C TYR A 40 -14.63 9.15 -14.91
N GLY A 41 -14.10 10.32 -15.30
CA GLY A 41 -13.88 11.44 -14.38
C GLY A 41 -12.71 11.32 -13.39
N HIS A 42 -11.93 10.26 -13.42
CA HIS A 42 -10.68 10.21 -12.67
C HIS A 42 -9.61 10.97 -13.44
N LYS A 43 -9.10 12.09 -12.89
CA LYS A 43 -7.93 12.74 -13.48
C LYS A 43 -6.79 11.72 -13.52
N LYS A 44 -5.95 11.79 -14.55
CA LYS A 44 -4.73 10.99 -14.63
C LYS A 44 -3.92 11.22 -13.33
N GLY A 45 -3.72 10.17 -12.54
CA GLY A 45 -3.03 10.21 -11.25
C GLY A 45 -3.91 10.34 -9.99
N ILE A 46 -5.24 10.40 -10.10
CA ILE A 46 -6.17 10.45 -8.95
C ILE A 46 -6.70 9.08 -8.54
N VAL A 47 -6.68 8.08 -9.43
CA VAL A 47 -6.95 6.68 -9.08
C VAL A 47 -5.73 5.87 -9.45
N ASN A 48 -5.20 5.15 -8.48
CA ASN A 48 -4.18 4.14 -8.75
C ASN A 48 -4.92 3.00 -9.47
N CYS A 49 -4.47 2.62 -10.67
CA CYS A 49 -5.20 1.65 -11.48
C CYS A 49 -5.12 0.20 -10.94
N ARG A 50 -5.29 -0.02 -9.63
CA ARG A 50 -5.33 -1.36 -9.04
C ARG A 50 -6.57 -2.10 -9.55
N SER A 51 -6.41 -3.38 -9.87
CA SER A 51 -7.55 -4.23 -10.16
C SER A 51 -8.35 -4.48 -8.87
N LEU A 52 -9.63 -4.86 -8.99
CA LEU A 52 -10.40 -5.26 -7.81
C LEU A 52 -9.76 -6.44 -7.06
N ALA A 53 -9.06 -7.32 -7.77
CA ALA A 53 -8.31 -8.41 -7.16
C ALA A 53 -7.16 -7.86 -6.31
N ASP A 54 -6.38 -6.91 -6.82
CA ASP A 54 -5.29 -6.25 -6.08
C ASP A 54 -5.80 -5.46 -4.88
N MET A 55 -6.97 -4.84 -5.02
CA MET A 55 -7.63 -4.15 -3.90
C MET A 55 -8.06 -5.12 -2.80
N LYS A 56 -8.70 -6.23 -3.17
CA LYS A 56 -9.07 -7.28 -2.23
C LYS A 56 -7.84 -7.86 -1.53
N ALA A 57 -6.76 -8.08 -2.28
CA ALA A 57 -5.48 -8.55 -1.76
C ALA A 57 -4.91 -7.59 -0.72
N ALA A 58 -4.79 -6.31 -1.09
CA ALA A 58 -4.22 -5.28 -0.24
C ALA A 58 -5.06 -5.07 1.03
N LEU A 59 -6.39 -5.04 0.92
CA LEU A 59 -7.28 -4.99 2.08
C LEU A 59 -7.19 -6.25 2.96
N GLY A 60 -6.93 -7.42 2.36
CA GLY A 60 -6.68 -8.67 3.08
C GLY A 60 -5.46 -8.58 3.99
N VAL A 61 -4.36 -8.03 3.49
CA VAL A 61 -3.13 -7.81 4.29
C VAL A 61 -3.43 -6.91 5.51
N TRP A 62 -4.14 -5.81 5.30
CA TRP A 62 -4.48 -4.91 6.41
C TRP A 62 -5.42 -5.55 7.42
N ARG A 63 -6.35 -6.39 6.95
CA ARG A 63 -7.23 -7.17 7.81
C ARG A 63 -6.45 -8.16 8.68
N GLU A 64 -5.51 -8.91 8.09
CA GLU A 64 -4.67 -9.86 8.82
C GLU A 64 -3.83 -9.15 9.89
N ARG A 65 -3.24 -7.99 9.56
CA ARG A 65 -2.50 -7.16 10.52
C ARG A 65 -3.39 -6.65 11.67
N PHE A 66 -4.60 -6.21 11.35
CA PHE A 66 -5.59 -5.81 12.35
C PHE A 66 -5.97 -6.96 13.27
N GLU A 67 -6.25 -8.14 12.72
CA GLU A 67 -6.57 -9.35 13.47
C GLU A 67 -5.39 -9.83 14.34
N ALA A 68 -4.14 -9.51 13.95
CA ALA A 68 -2.94 -9.73 14.75
C ALA A 68 -2.71 -8.67 15.85
N GLY A 69 -3.59 -7.65 15.97
CA GLY A 69 -3.54 -6.63 17.02
C GLY A 69 -2.94 -5.29 16.61
N ASP A 70 -2.58 -5.08 15.33
CA ASP A 70 -2.16 -3.77 14.82
C ASP A 70 -3.39 -2.93 14.47
N THR A 71 -3.86 -2.11 15.40
CA THR A 71 -5.07 -1.29 15.16
C THR A 71 -4.82 -0.12 14.23
N LEU A 72 -3.56 0.27 13.99
CA LEU A 72 -3.22 1.27 12.98
C LEU A 72 -3.50 0.77 11.55
N ALA A 73 -3.51 -0.54 11.33
CA ALA A 73 -3.88 -1.14 10.05
C ALA A 73 -5.29 -0.73 9.58
N LEU A 74 -6.20 -0.37 10.50
CA LEU A 74 -7.51 0.19 10.16
C LEU A 74 -7.37 1.52 9.41
N LEU A 75 -6.56 2.46 9.90
CA LEU A 75 -6.36 3.75 9.24
C LEU A 75 -5.69 3.59 7.88
N GLN A 76 -4.76 2.64 7.75
CA GLN A 76 -4.11 2.32 6.49
C GLN A 76 -5.09 1.74 5.46
N ALA A 77 -6.00 0.85 5.89
CA ALA A 77 -7.04 0.33 5.03
C ALA A 77 -8.07 1.40 4.62
N ILE A 78 -8.40 2.34 5.50
CA ILE A 78 -9.27 3.48 5.20
C ILE A 78 -8.61 4.40 4.19
N GLN A 79 -7.33 4.74 4.38
CA GLN A 79 -6.57 5.54 3.42
C GLN A 79 -6.55 4.87 2.05
N LEU A 80 -6.31 3.56 1.99
CA LEU A 80 -6.33 2.81 0.74
C LEU A 80 -7.70 2.88 0.04
N CYS A 81 -8.81 2.80 0.79
CA CYS A 81 -10.15 2.98 0.20
C CYS A 81 -10.35 4.42 -0.32
N ALA A 82 -9.87 5.42 0.42
CA ALA A 82 -9.98 6.83 0.05
C ALA A 82 -9.16 7.16 -1.20
N ASP A 83 -7.91 6.68 -1.28
CA ASP A 83 -7.01 6.86 -2.44
C ASP A 83 -7.59 6.27 -3.73
N GLU A 84 -8.39 5.22 -3.60
CA GLU A 84 -9.01 4.50 -4.72
C GLU A 84 -10.46 4.91 -4.95
N ASN A 85 -10.97 5.84 -4.13
CA ASN A 85 -12.35 6.30 -4.13
C ASN A 85 -13.36 5.14 -4.04
N LEU A 86 -13.06 4.16 -3.20
CA LEU A 86 -13.88 2.97 -2.97
C LEU A 86 -14.67 3.09 -1.66
N PRO A 87 -15.90 2.57 -1.62
CA PRO A 87 -16.60 2.41 -0.35
C PRO A 87 -15.83 1.44 0.55
N MET A 88 -15.85 1.70 1.85
CA MET A 88 -15.22 0.81 2.84
C MET A 88 -15.92 -0.56 2.85
N PRO A 89 -15.17 -1.67 2.84
CA PRO A 89 -15.74 -2.99 3.07
C PRO A 89 -16.41 -3.09 4.44
N SER A 90 -17.43 -3.95 4.57
CA SER A 90 -18.22 -4.08 5.81
C SER A 90 -17.37 -4.38 7.05
N TRP A 91 -16.34 -5.23 6.93
CA TRP A 91 -15.45 -5.55 8.05
C TRP A 91 -14.71 -4.30 8.56
N LEU A 92 -14.26 -3.44 7.64
CA LEU A 92 -13.51 -2.23 7.95
C LEU A 92 -14.41 -1.19 8.60
N ALA A 93 -15.62 -0.99 8.04
CA ALA A 93 -16.61 -0.08 8.58
C ALA A 93 -17.03 -0.48 10.01
N VAL A 94 -17.30 -1.77 10.24
CA VAL A 94 -17.66 -2.31 11.57
C VAL A 94 -16.49 -2.17 12.55
N ALA A 95 -15.27 -2.52 12.14
CA ALA A 95 -14.10 -2.45 13.01
C ALA A 95 -13.75 -1.00 13.39
N PHE A 96 -13.77 -0.09 12.43
CA PHE A 96 -13.56 1.34 12.67
C PHE A 96 -14.65 1.93 13.58
N SER A 97 -15.92 1.63 13.30
CA SER A 97 -17.03 2.07 14.14
C SER A 97 -16.87 1.57 15.58
N LYS A 98 -16.57 0.29 15.78
CA LYS A 98 -16.32 -0.29 17.11
C LYS A 98 -15.15 0.39 17.84
N ALA A 99 -14.05 0.68 17.13
CA ALA A 99 -12.90 1.36 17.71
C ALA A 99 -13.26 2.79 18.17
N MET A 100 -14.01 3.52 17.35
CA MET A 100 -14.46 4.88 17.66
C MET A 100 -15.57 4.94 18.71
N THR A 101 -16.45 3.96 18.79
CA THR A 101 -17.49 3.90 19.83
C THR A 101 -16.87 3.79 21.23
N GLY A 102 -15.73 3.10 21.37
CA GLY A 102 -15.01 3.00 22.64
C GLY A 102 -14.13 4.22 22.97
N PHE A 103 -13.93 5.14 22.02
CA PHE A 103 -13.11 6.34 22.22
C PHE A 103 -13.85 7.33 23.12
N LEU A 104 -13.15 7.86 24.13
CA LEU A 104 -13.68 8.79 25.14
C LEU A 104 -14.82 8.25 26.02
N GLN A 105 -15.13 6.95 25.94
CA GLN A 105 -16.05 6.31 26.88
C GLN A 105 -15.37 6.06 28.24
N PRO A 106 -16.11 6.03 29.36
CA PRO A 106 -15.56 5.64 30.66
C PRO A 106 -14.89 4.25 30.58
N GLY A 107 -13.60 4.18 30.94
CA GLY A 107 -12.79 2.95 30.84
C GLY A 107 -12.27 2.62 29.43
N GLY A 108 -12.57 3.46 28.43
CA GLY A 108 -12.08 3.35 27.07
C GLY A 108 -10.75 4.08 26.82
N ALA A 109 -10.34 4.12 25.55
CA ALA A 109 -9.15 4.84 25.13
C ALA A 109 -9.37 6.36 25.23
N HIS A 110 -8.39 7.07 25.81
CA HIS A 110 -8.45 8.52 26.03
C HIS A 110 -7.65 9.32 24.99
N SER A 111 -6.98 8.66 24.05
CA SER A 111 -6.29 9.29 22.93
C SER A 111 -6.44 8.46 21.66
N LEU A 112 -6.35 9.11 20.50
CA LEU A 112 -6.39 8.41 19.21
C LEU A 112 -5.19 7.49 19.03
N ASP A 113 -4.03 7.81 19.63
CA ASP A 113 -2.85 6.94 19.60
C ASP A 113 -3.09 5.61 20.31
N LEU A 114 -3.95 5.59 21.34
CA LEU A 114 -4.34 4.35 22.02
C LEU A 114 -5.41 3.58 21.24
N VAL A 115 -6.27 4.28 20.47
CA VAL A 115 -7.23 3.64 19.58
C VAL A 115 -6.53 3.00 18.38
N PHE A 116 -5.55 3.71 17.80
CA PHE A 116 -4.83 3.35 16.58
C PHE A 116 -3.33 3.23 16.86
N SER A 117 -2.91 2.05 17.32
CA SER A 117 -1.53 1.76 17.69
C SER A 117 -0.96 0.60 16.88
N SER A 118 0.35 0.62 16.68
CA SER A 118 1.11 -0.51 16.15
C SER A 118 2.29 -0.75 17.07
N ALA A 119 2.46 -1.98 17.55
CA ALA A 119 3.61 -2.38 18.35
C ALA A 119 4.94 -2.28 17.58
N SER A 120 4.86 -2.28 16.24
CA SER A 120 6.01 -2.30 15.35
C SER A 120 6.55 -0.90 15.00
N LEU A 121 5.76 0.16 15.23
CA LEU A 121 6.19 1.51 14.94
C LEU A 121 6.97 2.10 16.12
N PRO A 122 8.09 2.80 15.87
CA PRO A 122 8.83 3.50 16.92
C PRO A 122 8.02 4.70 17.40
N THR A 123 7.08 4.41 18.30
CA THR A 123 6.26 5.37 19.01
C THR A 123 7.09 5.96 20.14
N ASN A 124 7.13 7.30 20.17
CA ASN A 124 7.19 8.17 21.37
C ASN A 124 7.90 9.51 21.11
N THR A 125 8.62 9.71 19.99
CA THR A 125 9.22 11.04 19.70
C THR A 125 9.09 11.48 18.23
N PRO A 126 8.82 12.77 17.95
CA PRO A 126 8.78 13.32 16.59
C PRO A 126 10.07 13.07 15.79
N THR A 127 11.21 13.06 16.47
CA THR A 127 12.52 12.75 15.88
C THR A 127 12.61 11.32 15.35
N LYS A 128 12.12 10.33 16.10
CA LYS A 128 12.10 8.92 15.65
C LYS A 128 11.15 8.73 14.48
N ALA A 129 9.98 9.38 14.50
CA ALA A 129 9.02 9.34 13.40
C ALA A 129 9.59 9.96 12.11
N ALA A 130 10.26 11.12 12.21
CA ALA A 130 10.91 11.77 11.07
C ALA A 130 12.03 10.89 10.48
N ALA A 131 12.88 10.30 11.34
CA ALA A 131 13.92 9.37 10.91
C ALA A 131 13.32 8.12 10.22
N ALA A 132 12.24 7.55 10.75
CA ALA A 132 11.58 6.39 10.14
C ALA A 132 11.03 6.70 8.75
N ARG A 133 10.46 7.89 8.53
CA ARG A 133 10.00 8.36 7.21
C ARG A 133 11.15 8.52 6.22
N GLN A 134 12.25 9.11 6.67
CA GLN A 134 13.47 9.26 5.85
C GLN A 134 14.07 7.90 5.49
N ASP A 135 14.18 7.01 6.47
CA ASP A 135 14.62 5.62 6.30
C ASP A 135 13.74 4.87 5.29
N TRP A 136 12.41 5.07 5.34
CA TRP A 136 11.48 4.48 4.39
C TRP A 136 11.72 4.99 2.96
N ALA A 137 11.78 6.31 2.78
CA ALA A 137 12.02 6.92 1.48
C ALA A 137 13.37 6.48 0.88
N LEU A 138 14.42 6.46 1.69
CA LEU A 138 15.74 5.97 1.30
C LEU A 138 15.71 4.48 0.97
N GLY A 139 15.01 3.68 1.78
CA GLY A 139 14.83 2.25 1.56
C GLY A 139 14.16 1.94 0.22
N VAL A 140 13.11 2.66 -0.15
CA VAL A 140 12.42 2.51 -1.44
C VAL A 140 13.36 2.82 -2.61
N GLN A 141 14.15 3.89 -2.51
CA GLN A 141 15.13 4.25 -3.53
C GLN A 141 16.24 3.20 -3.67
N LEU A 142 16.79 2.73 -2.54
CA LEU A 142 17.80 1.67 -2.51
C LEU A 142 17.26 0.37 -3.11
N TRP A 143 16.05 -0.02 -2.73
CA TRP A 143 15.38 -1.22 -3.23
C TRP A 143 15.21 -1.17 -4.76
N GLY A 144 14.75 -0.04 -5.30
CA GLY A 144 14.60 0.16 -6.73
C GLY A 144 15.93 0.05 -7.49
N GLU A 145 17.01 0.64 -6.95
CA GLU A 145 18.34 0.55 -7.55
C GLU A 145 18.95 -0.86 -7.45
N CYS A 146 18.70 -1.57 -6.35
CA CYS A 146 19.13 -2.96 -6.18
C CYS A 146 18.45 -3.88 -7.18
N TRP A 147 17.15 -3.73 -7.39
CA TRP A 147 16.42 -4.47 -8.42
C TRP A 147 16.90 -4.14 -9.82
N ARG A 148 17.09 -2.85 -10.13
CA ARG A 148 17.63 -2.42 -11.43
C ARG A 148 18.99 -3.03 -11.71
N TYR A 149 19.92 -2.91 -10.75
CA TYR A 149 21.24 -3.50 -10.86
C TYR A 149 21.20 -5.02 -11.06
N ALA A 150 20.39 -5.74 -10.27
CA ALA A 150 20.24 -7.18 -10.38
C ALA A 150 19.67 -7.66 -11.73
N LEU A 151 18.80 -6.86 -12.35
CA LEU A 151 18.26 -7.14 -13.68
C LEU A 151 19.29 -6.88 -14.78
N ASP A 152 20.04 -5.78 -14.66
CA ASP A 152 21.04 -5.36 -15.66
C ASP A 152 22.31 -6.24 -15.63
N HIS A 153 22.66 -6.79 -14.46
CA HIS A 153 23.90 -7.54 -14.25
C HIS A 153 23.59 -9.02 -13.99
N THR A 154 23.84 -9.86 -14.99
CA THR A 154 23.42 -11.26 -14.90
C THR A 154 24.25 -12.14 -13.97
N ASP A 155 25.45 -11.67 -13.65
CA ASP A 155 26.38 -12.22 -12.68
C ASP A 155 25.96 -11.91 -11.22
N ALA A 156 25.08 -10.93 -11.00
CA ALA A 156 24.50 -10.62 -9.70
C ALA A 156 23.72 -11.83 -9.13
N ASN A 157 24.29 -12.48 -8.11
CA ASN A 157 23.75 -13.72 -7.52
C ASN A 157 23.59 -13.68 -5.98
N SER A 158 23.89 -12.55 -5.33
CA SER A 158 23.67 -12.36 -3.90
C SER A 158 23.28 -10.93 -3.59
N LEU A 159 22.44 -10.76 -2.57
CA LEU A 159 22.01 -9.44 -2.11
C LEU A 159 23.22 -8.59 -1.68
N ASP A 160 24.25 -9.21 -1.12
CA ASP A 160 25.45 -8.51 -0.69
C ASP A 160 26.27 -7.94 -1.83
N MET A 161 26.41 -8.69 -2.92
CA MET A 161 27.10 -8.20 -4.10
C MET A 161 26.34 -7.05 -4.75
N VAL A 162 25.01 -7.15 -4.85
CA VAL A 162 24.16 -6.07 -5.36
C VAL A 162 24.29 -4.83 -4.49
N LEU A 163 24.23 -4.98 -3.17
CA LEU A 163 24.36 -3.86 -2.23
C LEU A 163 25.74 -3.21 -2.33
N ASP A 164 26.83 -4.00 -2.42
CA ASP A 164 28.18 -3.44 -2.57
C ASP A 164 28.31 -2.61 -3.83
N SER A 165 27.81 -3.12 -4.97
CA SER A 165 27.81 -2.41 -6.23
C SER A 165 26.95 -1.13 -6.17
N VAL A 166 25.72 -1.22 -5.69
CA VAL A 166 24.80 -0.07 -5.61
C VAL A 166 25.34 1.01 -4.66
N LEU A 167 25.96 0.62 -3.55
CA LEU A 167 26.58 1.56 -2.60
C LEU A 167 27.87 2.18 -3.15
N ALA A 168 28.58 1.51 -4.08
CA ALA A 168 29.73 2.07 -4.76
C ALA A 168 29.35 3.10 -5.85
N LEU A 169 28.18 2.94 -6.49
CA LEU A 169 27.73 3.81 -7.58
C LEU A 169 27.40 5.24 -7.14
N LYS A 170 26.90 5.44 -5.92
CA LYS A 170 26.57 6.78 -5.40
C LYS A 170 26.63 6.84 -3.87
N LYS A 171 26.74 8.05 -3.32
CA LYS A 171 26.69 8.27 -1.87
C LYS A 171 25.24 8.23 -1.37
N TRP A 172 24.92 7.25 -0.54
CA TRP A 172 23.58 7.02 0.00
C TRP A 172 23.37 7.50 1.43
N GLY A 173 24.42 7.94 2.12
CA GLY A 173 24.35 8.37 3.52
C GLY A 173 24.15 7.23 4.53
N VAL A 174 24.13 5.97 4.10
CA VAL A 174 23.99 4.79 4.96
C VAL A 174 25.04 3.74 4.63
N LYS A 175 25.44 2.96 5.65
CA LYS A 175 26.37 1.83 5.51
C LYS A 175 25.62 0.55 5.12
N LYS A 176 26.35 -0.44 4.60
CA LYS A 176 25.82 -1.73 4.11
C LYS A 176 24.82 -2.41 5.04
N ARG A 177 25.10 -2.49 6.35
CA ARG A 177 24.19 -3.11 7.32
C ARG A 177 22.81 -2.45 7.33
N LYS A 178 22.77 -1.11 7.39
CA LYS A 178 21.51 -0.35 7.38
C LYS A 178 20.85 -0.41 6.01
N ALA A 179 21.63 -0.34 4.92
CA ALA A 179 21.09 -0.51 3.57
C ALA A 179 20.38 -1.87 3.40
N ARG A 180 20.98 -2.95 3.90
CA ARG A 180 20.37 -4.29 3.90
C ARG A 180 19.05 -4.30 4.68
N GLU A 181 19.07 -3.80 5.91
CA GLU A 181 17.87 -3.72 6.76
C GLU A 181 16.74 -2.96 6.05
N LEU A 182 17.04 -1.81 5.44
CA LEU A 182 16.05 -1.00 4.73
C LEU A 182 15.50 -1.72 3.50
N VAL A 183 16.37 -2.28 2.66
CA VAL A 183 15.96 -3.01 1.44
C VAL A 183 15.11 -4.21 1.81
N THR A 184 15.55 -5.04 2.76
CA THR A 184 14.78 -6.20 3.23
C THR A 184 13.42 -5.80 3.77
N ARG A 185 13.34 -4.74 4.58
CA ARG A 185 12.06 -4.25 5.11
C ARG A 185 11.08 -3.82 4.01
N ILE A 186 11.57 -3.13 2.98
CA ILE A 186 10.72 -2.77 1.82
C ILE A 186 10.30 -4.02 1.06
N ASP A 187 11.22 -4.94 0.82
CA ASP A 187 11.00 -6.17 0.06
C ASP A 187 9.97 -7.09 0.73
N GLU A 188 10.06 -7.26 2.05
CA GLU A 188 9.08 -7.99 2.86
C GLU A 188 7.71 -7.31 2.80
N ASN A 189 7.66 -5.98 2.98
CA ASN A 189 6.41 -5.24 2.88
C ASN A 189 5.77 -5.35 1.48
N GLN A 190 6.56 -5.28 0.41
CA GLN A 190 6.07 -5.48 -0.96
C GLN A 190 5.58 -6.92 -1.17
N ALA A 191 6.31 -7.93 -0.66
CA ALA A 191 5.96 -9.33 -0.78
C ALA A 191 4.64 -9.68 -0.06
N GLU A 192 4.31 -8.99 1.03
CA GLU A 192 2.98 -9.13 1.67
C GLU A 192 1.85 -8.66 0.73
N HIS A 193 2.07 -7.56 0.01
CA HIS A 193 1.06 -6.98 -0.87
C HIS A 193 0.98 -7.61 -2.27
N LEU A 194 2.02 -8.33 -2.69
CA LEU A 194 2.10 -9.01 -3.98
C LEU A 194 1.93 -10.52 -3.75
N HIS A 195 0.79 -11.10 -4.16
CA HIS A 195 0.49 -12.51 -3.93
C HIS A 195 1.65 -13.48 -4.29
N LYS A 196 1.71 -14.60 -3.55
CA LYS A 196 2.74 -15.67 -3.56
C LYS A 196 3.24 -16.17 -4.94
N ARG A 197 2.53 -15.90 -6.05
CA ARG A 197 2.86 -16.44 -7.38
C ARG A 197 3.82 -15.58 -8.19
N GLU A 198 3.93 -14.27 -7.95
CA GLU A 198 4.56 -13.41 -8.97
C GLU A 198 5.88 -12.73 -8.60
N LYS A 199 6.21 -12.40 -7.34
CA LYS A 199 7.52 -11.77 -7.07
C LYS A 199 8.09 -12.23 -5.74
N GLN A 200 9.17 -12.99 -5.83
CA GLN A 200 9.94 -13.39 -4.67
C GLN A 200 10.79 -12.21 -4.19
N PRO A 201 11.07 -12.11 -2.88
CA PRO A 201 12.07 -11.18 -2.37
C PRO A 201 13.34 -11.22 -3.22
N LEU A 202 13.98 -10.08 -3.45
CA LEU A 202 15.22 -9.92 -4.21
C LEU A 202 16.28 -10.95 -3.77
N ALA A 203 16.39 -11.20 -2.46
CA ALA A 203 17.30 -12.21 -1.93
C ALA A 203 17.00 -13.62 -2.49
N GLN A 204 15.72 -14.02 -2.55
CA GLN A 204 15.30 -15.31 -3.10
C GLN A 204 15.44 -15.37 -4.63
N PHE A 205 15.17 -14.26 -5.33
CA PHE A 205 15.40 -14.13 -6.76
C PHE A 205 16.87 -14.39 -7.11
N LEU A 206 17.78 -13.74 -6.38
CA LEU A 206 19.22 -13.90 -6.55
C LEU A 206 19.69 -15.31 -6.15
N GLU A 207 19.12 -15.89 -5.09
CA GLU A 207 19.44 -17.26 -4.67
C GLU A 207 19.06 -18.30 -5.73
N LYS A 208 17.89 -18.14 -6.38
CA LYS A 208 17.50 -18.99 -7.51
C LYS A 208 18.47 -18.86 -8.67
N ARG A 209 18.89 -17.64 -8.99
CA ARG A 209 19.86 -17.40 -10.05
C ARG A 209 21.20 -18.09 -9.78
N ARG A 210 21.65 -18.12 -8.52
CA ARG A 210 22.87 -18.83 -8.12
C ARG A 210 22.78 -20.35 -8.31
N LYS A 211 21.57 -20.92 -8.26
CA LYS A 211 21.31 -22.37 -8.38
C LYS A 211 21.02 -22.82 -9.81
N ALA A 212 20.81 -21.88 -10.73
CA ALA A 212 20.59 -22.13 -12.16
C ALA A 212 21.92 -22.11 -12.91
#